data_AF-A0A357V602-F1
#
_entry.id   AF-A0A357V602-F1
#
_cell.length_a   1.000
_cell.length_b   1.000
_cell.length_c   1.000
_cell.angle_alpha   90.00
_cell.angle_beta   90.00
_cell.angle_gamma   90.00
#
_symmetry.space_group_name_H-M   'P 1'
#
loop_
_entity.id
_entity.type
_entity.pdbx_description
1 polymer ?
#
loop_
_entity_poly.entity_id
_entity_poly.type
_entity_poly.pdbx_seq_one_letter_code
_entity_poly.pdbx_strand_id
1 'polypeptide(L)'
;MSQGLRTVVVIPARWGSTRFPGKPLAPVAGVSMAQRVWALARAAKDVDSVCIATDDARIAEAAAAFGAEAVMTPEGCRNGTERAHAAAQAMDAPPDVIINLQGDAVLTPPWVIAAVAGAFADPEVRIATPAVALNDAQLAALEAHKKDSPASGTTVVLDNRSNALYFSKAIIPFRRTAAAPIYRHVGINGYRRETLAGLVDLPESTLEKTEGLEQLRALENGIPIRVVPVDYAGRTHWSVDSPADLAAAEDLIAREGELLTAYDGTGAVRS
;
A
#
# COMPACT_ATOMS: atom_id res chain seq x y z
N MET A 1 17.08 -0.23 -26.57
CA MET A 1 16.21 -0.98 -25.64
C MET A 1 16.74 -0.69 -24.25
N SER A 2 16.17 0.28 -23.53
CA SER A 2 16.48 0.41 -22.10
C SER A 2 16.00 -0.89 -21.46
N GLN A 3 16.92 -1.68 -20.91
CA GLN A 3 16.59 -2.82 -20.08
C GLN A 3 15.58 -2.33 -19.03
N GLY A 4 14.37 -2.91 -19.04
CA GLY A 4 13.28 -2.46 -18.16
C GLY A 4 13.66 -2.67 -16.69
N LEU A 5 13.30 -1.72 -15.82
CA LEU A 5 13.49 -1.88 -14.38
C LEU A 5 12.65 -3.07 -13.90
N ARG A 6 13.27 -4.00 -13.18
CA ARG A 6 12.54 -5.11 -12.55
C ARG A 6 11.77 -4.60 -11.34
N THR A 7 10.45 -4.63 -11.42
CA THR A 7 9.53 -4.17 -10.38
C THR A 7 8.86 -5.35 -9.69
N VAL A 8 9.03 -5.42 -8.37
CA VAL A 8 8.45 -6.48 -7.54
C VAL A 8 7.53 -5.89 -6.50
N VAL A 9 6.30 -6.39 -6.43
CA VAL A 9 5.37 -6.06 -5.33
C VAL A 9 5.61 -7.05 -4.19
N VAL A 10 5.90 -6.52 -3.01
CA VAL A 10 6.02 -7.29 -1.79
C VAL A 10 4.81 -6.99 -0.91
N ILE A 11 4.14 -8.04 -0.44
CA ILE A 11 2.98 -7.95 0.44
C ILE A 11 3.37 -8.44 1.84
N PRO A 12 3.63 -7.53 2.81
CA PRO A 12 3.92 -7.92 4.18
C PRO A 12 2.70 -8.57 4.84
N ALA A 13 2.89 -9.75 5.43
CA ALA A 13 1.86 -10.47 6.17
C ALA A 13 2.44 -11.07 7.45
N ARG A 14 1.82 -10.77 8.60
CA ARG A 14 2.20 -11.29 9.91
C ARG A 14 1.01 -11.90 10.62
N TRP A 15 1.24 -12.94 11.41
CA TRP A 15 0.18 -13.56 12.21
C TRP A 15 -0.21 -12.71 13.43
N GLY A 16 0.80 -12.11 14.06
CA GLY A 16 0.74 -11.52 15.41
C GLY A 16 0.05 -10.15 15.52
N SER A 17 -0.96 -9.83 14.71
CA SER A 17 -1.78 -8.64 14.99
C SER A 17 -2.61 -8.89 16.25
N THR A 18 -2.31 -8.16 17.34
CA THR A 18 -3.02 -8.29 18.63
C THR A 18 -4.52 -8.02 18.51
N ARG A 19 -4.92 -7.12 17.60
CA ARG A 19 -6.32 -6.74 17.36
C ARG A 19 -7.06 -7.70 16.44
N PHE A 20 -6.33 -8.47 15.62
CA PHE A 20 -6.92 -9.38 14.65
C PHE A 20 -5.95 -10.55 14.35
N PRO A 21 -5.83 -11.54 15.25
CA PRO A 21 -4.95 -12.69 15.04
C PRO A 21 -5.35 -13.48 13.79
N GLY A 22 -4.38 -13.85 12.96
CA GLY A 22 -4.65 -14.58 11.71
C GLY A 22 -5.30 -13.72 10.61
N LYS A 23 -5.34 -12.39 10.77
CA LYS A 23 -5.88 -11.41 9.80
C LYS A 23 -5.54 -11.72 8.32
N PRO A 24 -4.28 -12.06 7.94
CA PRO A 24 -3.96 -12.35 6.55
C PRO A 24 -4.75 -13.52 5.94
N LEU A 25 -5.19 -14.47 6.75
CA LEU A 25 -5.97 -15.63 6.29
C LEU A 25 -7.46 -15.51 6.54
N ALA A 26 -7.92 -14.40 7.13
CA ALA A 26 -9.34 -14.15 7.32
C ALA A 26 -10.05 -14.03 5.95
N PRO A 27 -11.22 -14.65 5.78
CA PRO A 27 -11.97 -14.56 4.53
C PRO A 27 -12.58 -13.17 4.38
N VAL A 28 -12.49 -12.61 3.17
CA VAL A 28 -13.16 -11.39 2.72
C VAL A 28 -13.96 -11.76 1.48
N ALA A 29 -15.28 -11.87 1.64
CA ALA A 29 -16.19 -12.36 0.63
C ALA A 29 -15.78 -13.75 0.08
N GLY A 30 -15.38 -14.66 0.98
CA GLY A 30 -15.00 -16.05 0.64
C GLY A 30 -13.57 -16.24 0.13
N VAL A 31 -12.79 -15.17 -0.06
CA VAL A 31 -11.37 -15.24 -0.46
C VAL A 31 -10.50 -14.75 0.69
N SER A 32 -9.42 -15.46 1.04
CA SER A 32 -8.53 -14.99 2.10
C SER A 32 -7.94 -13.61 1.78
N MET A 33 -7.76 -12.77 2.80
CA MET A 33 -7.21 -11.42 2.65
C MET A 33 -5.89 -11.41 1.87
N ALA A 34 -4.96 -12.30 2.20
CA ALA A 34 -3.67 -12.41 1.53
C ALA A 34 -3.81 -12.80 0.05
N GLN A 35 -4.66 -13.78 -0.28
CA GLN A 35 -4.93 -14.18 -1.67
C GLN A 35 -5.55 -13.03 -2.47
N ARG A 36 -6.47 -12.29 -1.85
CA ARG A 36 -7.13 -11.14 -2.47
C ARG A 36 -6.12 -10.05 -2.86
N VAL A 37 -5.28 -9.63 -1.93
CA VAL A 37 -4.26 -8.60 -2.17
C VAL A 37 -3.22 -9.08 -3.18
N TRP A 38 -2.79 -10.34 -3.09
CA TRP A 38 -1.85 -10.94 -4.05
C TRP A 38 -2.41 -10.95 -5.48
N ALA A 39 -3.65 -11.39 -5.68
CA ALA A 39 -4.25 -11.43 -7.00
C ALA A 39 -4.44 -10.02 -7.60
N LEU A 40 -4.80 -9.02 -6.78
CA LEU A 40 -4.89 -7.62 -7.20
C LEU A 40 -3.54 -7.07 -7.65
N ALA A 41 -2.47 -7.36 -6.90
CA ALA A 41 -1.12 -6.99 -7.29
C ALA A 41 -0.66 -7.70 -8.56
N ARG A 42 -0.99 -8.99 -8.73
CA ARG A 42 -0.66 -9.77 -9.94
C ARG A 42 -1.36 -9.25 -11.19
N ALA A 43 -2.54 -8.66 -11.03
CA ALA A 43 -3.29 -8.04 -12.12
C ALA A 43 -2.74 -6.67 -12.55
N ALA A 44 -1.81 -6.09 -11.79
CA ALA A 44 -1.24 -4.78 -12.10
C ALA A 44 -0.27 -4.88 -13.29
N LYS A 45 -0.34 -3.89 -14.18
CA LYS A 45 0.64 -3.73 -15.27
C LYS A 45 1.97 -3.24 -14.71
N ASP A 46 3.05 -3.47 -15.47
CA ASP A 46 4.41 -3.02 -15.15
C ASP A 46 4.94 -3.59 -13.82
N VAL A 47 4.42 -4.75 -13.42
CA VAL A 47 4.88 -5.54 -12.26
C VAL A 47 5.36 -6.89 -12.77
N ASP A 48 6.62 -7.23 -12.50
CA ASP A 48 7.24 -8.48 -12.96
C ASP A 48 6.85 -9.67 -12.09
N SER A 49 6.85 -9.48 -10.77
CA SER A 49 6.47 -10.52 -9.82
C SER A 49 5.87 -9.95 -8.53
N VAL A 50 5.16 -10.82 -7.80
CA VAL A 50 4.50 -10.49 -6.54
C VAL A 50 4.79 -11.61 -5.55
N CYS A 51 5.24 -11.25 -4.35
CA CYS A 51 5.48 -12.21 -3.27
C CYS A 51 4.81 -11.79 -1.96
N ILE A 52 4.49 -12.75 -1.12
CA ILE A 52 4.04 -12.55 0.25
C ILE A 52 5.26 -12.66 1.17
N ALA A 53 5.57 -11.61 1.91
CA ALA A 53 6.67 -11.61 2.87
C ALA A 53 6.13 -11.88 4.28
N THR A 54 6.56 -12.97 4.90
CA THR A 54 6.01 -13.39 6.20
C THR A 54 7.07 -14.03 7.11
N ASP A 55 6.82 -14.02 8.42
CA ASP A 55 7.57 -14.77 9.43
C ASP A 55 6.85 -16.07 9.84
N ASP A 56 5.65 -16.32 9.32
CA ASP A 56 4.78 -17.40 9.78
C ASP A 56 4.58 -18.50 8.73
N ALA A 57 4.93 -19.74 9.10
CA ALA A 57 4.82 -20.90 8.22
C ALA A 57 3.37 -21.17 7.74
N ARG A 58 2.35 -20.83 8.54
CA ARG A 58 0.94 -21.03 8.16
C ARG A 58 0.53 -20.09 7.03
N ILE A 59 1.06 -18.86 7.04
CA ILE A 59 0.83 -17.88 5.97
C ILE A 59 1.56 -18.34 4.70
N ALA A 60 2.80 -18.82 4.83
CA ALA A 60 3.57 -19.33 3.70
C ALA A 60 2.92 -20.57 3.04
N GLU A 61 2.42 -21.51 3.85
CA GLU A 61 1.69 -22.69 3.36
C GLU A 61 0.40 -22.30 2.65
N ALA A 62 -0.39 -21.39 3.23
CA ALA A 62 -1.59 -20.88 2.59
C ALA A 62 -1.27 -20.16 1.26
N ALA A 63 -0.20 -19.36 1.22
CA ALA A 63 0.26 -18.67 0.02
C ALA A 63 0.58 -19.64 -1.12
N ALA A 64 1.30 -20.72 -0.82
CA ALA A 64 1.61 -21.76 -1.79
C ALA A 64 0.34 -22.42 -2.36
N ALA A 65 -0.70 -22.61 -1.55
CA ALA A 65 -1.95 -23.24 -1.98
C ALA A 65 -2.71 -22.43 -3.05
N PHE A 66 -2.54 -21.10 -3.10
CA PHE A 66 -3.10 -20.25 -4.16
C PHE A 66 -2.05 -19.77 -5.18
N GLY A 67 -0.86 -20.38 -5.19
CA GLY A 67 0.17 -20.12 -6.20
C GLY A 67 1.02 -18.87 -5.98
N ALA A 68 0.95 -18.26 -4.80
CA ALA A 68 1.82 -17.14 -4.45
C ALA A 68 3.18 -17.63 -3.95
N GLU A 69 4.24 -16.94 -4.38
CA GLU A 69 5.55 -17.09 -3.76
C GLU A 69 5.53 -16.48 -2.36
N ALA A 70 5.98 -17.24 -1.36
CA ALA A 70 6.16 -16.76 0.00
C ALA A 70 7.66 -16.63 0.31
N VAL A 71 8.07 -15.44 0.76
CA VAL A 71 9.44 -15.18 1.20
C VAL A 71 9.45 -15.11 2.72
N MET A 72 10.18 -16.02 3.35
CA MET A 72 10.37 -16.01 4.79
C MET A 72 11.26 -14.85 5.19
N THR A 73 10.80 -14.06 6.16
CA THR A 73 11.44 -12.83 6.64
C THR A 73 11.64 -12.88 8.15
N PRO A 74 12.61 -12.15 8.71
CA PRO A 74 12.82 -12.11 10.15
C PRO A 74 11.59 -11.64 10.93
N GLU A 75 11.33 -12.25 12.09
CA GLU A 75 10.27 -11.81 13.02
C GLU A 75 10.52 -10.39 13.54
N GLY A 76 11.80 -9.99 13.64
CA GLY A 76 12.21 -8.68 14.16
C GLY A 76 11.98 -7.48 13.24
N CYS A 77 11.42 -7.66 12.03
CA CYS A 77 11.05 -6.54 11.17
C CYS A 77 10.00 -5.65 11.87
N ARG A 78 10.35 -4.39 12.15
CA ARG A 78 9.50 -3.47 12.93
C ARG A 78 8.17 -3.19 12.24
N ASN A 79 8.20 -3.12 10.92
CA ASN A 79 7.06 -2.71 10.10
C ASN A 79 7.08 -3.34 8.70
N GLY A 80 6.10 -2.97 7.87
CA GLY A 80 5.96 -3.47 6.51
C GLY A 80 7.12 -3.06 5.60
N THR A 81 7.68 -1.87 5.78
CA THR A 81 8.80 -1.35 4.97
C THR A 81 10.06 -2.19 5.16
N GLU A 82 10.42 -2.51 6.41
CA GLU A 82 11.56 -3.39 6.71
C GLU A 82 11.35 -4.81 6.22
N ARG A 83 10.11 -5.31 6.34
CA ARG A 83 9.79 -6.64 5.84
C ARG A 83 9.89 -6.71 4.31
N ALA A 84 9.44 -5.66 3.62
CA ALA A 84 9.59 -5.54 2.18
C ALA A 84 11.06 -5.50 1.75
N HIS A 85 11.90 -4.78 2.51
CA HIS A 85 13.34 -4.79 2.30
C HIS A 85 13.96 -6.18 2.53
N ALA A 86 13.65 -6.83 3.66
CA ALA A 86 14.17 -8.16 3.97
C ALA A 86 13.79 -9.20 2.91
N ALA A 87 12.55 -9.16 2.41
CA ALA A 87 12.11 -10.03 1.34
C ALA A 87 12.88 -9.77 0.03
N ALA A 88 13.08 -8.51 -0.33
CA ALA A 88 13.84 -8.14 -1.53
C ALA A 88 15.31 -8.60 -1.45
N GLN A 89 15.91 -8.60 -0.25
CA GLN A 89 17.28 -9.10 -0.02
C GLN A 89 17.38 -10.63 -0.11
N ALA A 90 16.29 -11.35 0.17
CA ALA A 90 16.25 -12.80 0.12
C ALA A 90 16.02 -13.36 -1.30
N MET A 91 15.76 -12.50 -2.30
CA MET A 91 15.54 -12.92 -3.69
C MET A 91 16.88 -13.17 -4.39
N ASP A 92 16.96 -14.26 -5.16
CA ASP A 92 18.14 -14.59 -5.97
C ASP A 92 18.50 -13.47 -6.97
N ALA A 93 17.47 -12.89 -7.59
CA ALA A 93 17.59 -11.69 -8.41
C ALA A 93 17.05 -10.50 -7.60
N PRO A 94 17.89 -9.51 -7.25
CA PRO A 94 17.40 -8.31 -6.55
C PRO A 94 16.53 -7.47 -7.50
N PRO A 95 15.39 -6.95 -7.05
CA PRO A 95 14.58 -6.03 -7.83
C PRO A 95 15.23 -4.64 -7.93
N ASP A 96 14.91 -3.90 -8.99
CA ASP A 96 15.28 -2.48 -9.10
C ASP A 96 14.29 -1.60 -8.31
N VAL A 97 13.01 -1.98 -8.37
CA VAL A 97 11.90 -1.30 -7.72
C VAL A 97 11.14 -2.27 -6.81
N ILE A 98 10.92 -1.87 -5.56
CA ILE A 98 10.13 -2.61 -4.58
C ILE A 98 8.86 -1.82 -4.32
N ILE A 99 7.69 -2.42 -4.54
CA ILE A 99 6.40 -1.86 -4.12
C ILE A 99 5.94 -2.59 -2.86
N ASN A 100 5.97 -1.89 -1.73
CA ASN A 100 5.37 -2.33 -0.48
C ASN A 100 3.86 -2.09 -0.55
N LEU A 101 3.09 -3.15 -0.81
CA LEU A 101 1.62 -3.15 -0.79
C LEU A 101 1.15 -3.76 0.52
N GLN A 102 0.43 -2.99 1.34
CA GLN A 102 -0.04 -3.50 2.63
C GLN A 102 -0.98 -4.70 2.46
N GLY A 103 -0.81 -5.72 3.30
CA GLY A 103 -1.60 -6.96 3.26
C GLY A 103 -3.08 -6.80 3.57
N ASP A 104 -3.53 -5.60 3.96
CA ASP A 104 -4.92 -5.26 4.23
C ASP A 104 -5.57 -4.36 3.18
N ALA A 105 -4.87 -4.08 2.09
CA ALA A 105 -5.30 -3.28 0.96
C ALA A 105 -6.24 -4.06 0.00
N VAL A 106 -7.27 -4.69 0.57
CA VAL A 106 -8.14 -5.69 -0.11
C VAL A 106 -8.99 -5.14 -1.25
N LEU A 107 -9.16 -3.82 -1.32
CA LEU A 107 -9.92 -3.12 -2.37
C LEU A 107 -9.03 -2.18 -3.21
N THR A 108 -7.71 -2.34 -3.17
CA THR A 108 -6.82 -1.53 -4.01
C THR A 108 -6.91 -1.97 -5.47
N PRO A 109 -7.34 -1.08 -6.38
CA PRO A 109 -7.43 -1.45 -7.78
C PRO A 109 -6.07 -1.71 -8.42
N PRO A 110 -5.95 -2.68 -9.35
CA PRO A 110 -4.68 -2.99 -10.01
C PRO A 110 -4.04 -1.80 -10.74
N TRP A 111 -4.84 -0.89 -11.30
CA TRP A 111 -4.34 0.30 -11.98
C TRP A 111 -3.71 1.33 -11.03
N VAL A 112 -4.08 1.33 -9.74
CA VAL A 112 -3.43 2.18 -8.73
C VAL A 112 -2.03 1.67 -8.44
N ILE A 113 -1.86 0.35 -8.36
CA ILE A 113 -0.54 -0.30 -8.18
C ILE A 113 0.33 -0.04 -9.42
N ALA A 114 -0.23 -0.21 -10.62
CA ALA A 114 0.46 0.06 -11.89
C ALA A 114 0.89 1.53 -12.01
N ALA A 115 0.07 2.48 -11.54
CA ALA A 115 0.44 3.90 -11.55
C ALA A 115 1.67 4.19 -10.67
N VAL A 116 1.82 3.51 -9.54
CA VAL A 116 3.02 3.60 -8.69
C VAL A 116 4.22 2.98 -9.38
N ALA A 117 4.07 1.80 -9.99
CA ALA A 117 5.14 1.15 -10.75
C ALA A 117 5.65 2.06 -11.89
N GLY A 118 4.72 2.60 -12.68
CA GLY A 118 5.04 3.48 -13.82
C GLY A 118 5.76 4.77 -13.43
N ALA A 119 5.62 5.25 -12.19
CA ALA A 119 6.34 6.43 -11.71
C ALA A 119 7.87 6.27 -11.75
N PHE A 120 8.38 5.03 -11.67
CA PHE A 120 9.82 4.75 -11.69
C PHE A 120 10.46 4.79 -13.07
N ALA A 121 9.66 4.94 -14.14
CA ALA A 121 10.18 5.27 -15.46
C ALA A 121 10.95 6.61 -15.46
N ASP A 122 10.62 7.51 -14.52
CA ASP A 122 11.41 8.69 -14.20
C ASP A 122 12.61 8.29 -13.31
N PRO A 123 13.86 8.38 -13.80
CA PRO A 123 15.06 8.00 -13.04
C PRO A 123 15.25 8.84 -11.77
N GLU A 124 14.65 10.03 -11.68
CA GLU A 124 14.77 10.90 -10.50
C GLU A 124 13.87 10.46 -9.33
N VAL A 125 12.84 9.65 -9.61
CA VAL A 125 11.90 9.16 -8.58
C VAL A 125 12.60 8.11 -7.70
N ARG A 126 12.74 8.43 -6.42
CA ARG A 126 13.34 7.53 -5.41
C ARG A 126 12.30 6.75 -4.63
N ILE A 127 11.19 7.41 -4.30
CA ILE A 127 10.02 6.85 -3.63
C ILE A 127 8.79 7.36 -4.37
N ALA A 128 7.78 6.50 -4.55
CA ALA A 128 6.49 6.87 -5.13
C ALA A 128 5.33 6.33 -4.29
N THR A 129 4.24 7.10 -4.16
CA THR A 129 3.03 6.66 -3.47
C THR A 129 1.78 7.25 -4.14
N PRO A 130 0.63 6.56 -4.18
CA PRO A 130 -0.58 7.12 -4.75
C PRO A 130 -1.35 7.99 -3.76
N ALA A 131 -2.06 8.99 -4.28
CA ALA A 131 -3.05 9.73 -3.51
C ALA A 131 -4.30 10.04 -4.34
N VAL A 132 -5.45 10.12 -3.67
CA VAL A 132 -6.75 10.41 -4.30
C VAL A 132 -7.18 11.80 -3.88
N ALA A 133 -7.50 12.65 -4.86
CA ALA A 133 -8.18 13.91 -4.59
C ALA A 133 -9.61 13.62 -4.10
N LEU A 134 -9.94 14.06 -2.89
CA LEU A 134 -11.26 13.85 -2.33
C LEU A 134 -12.24 14.87 -2.91
N ASN A 135 -13.41 14.38 -3.35
CA ASN A 135 -14.56 15.25 -3.54
C ASN A 135 -15.20 15.64 -2.19
N ASP A 136 -16.14 16.58 -2.20
CA ASP A 136 -16.74 17.10 -0.97
C ASP A 136 -17.46 16.02 -0.14
N ALA A 137 -18.11 15.05 -0.78
CA ALA A 137 -18.77 13.95 -0.08
C ALA A 137 -17.76 13.01 0.60
N GLN A 138 -16.66 12.69 -0.09
CA GLN A 138 -15.58 11.87 0.45
C GLN A 138 -14.82 12.58 1.58
N LEU A 139 -14.64 13.90 1.48
CA LEU A 139 -14.05 14.71 2.54
C LEU A 139 -14.95 14.72 3.78
N ALA A 140 -16.25 14.97 3.63
CA ALA A 140 -17.21 14.94 4.73
C ALA A 140 -17.26 13.56 5.42
N ALA A 141 -17.18 12.48 4.65
CA ALA A 141 -17.09 11.12 5.20
C ALA A 141 -15.80 10.90 6.01
N LEU A 142 -14.66 11.39 5.52
CA LEU A 142 -13.38 11.33 6.25
C LEU A 142 -13.44 12.14 7.55
N GLU A 143 -14.01 13.35 7.51
CA GLU A 143 -14.20 14.20 8.69
C GLU A 143 -15.09 13.55 9.73
N ALA A 144 -16.20 12.92 9.31
CA ALA A 144 -17.09 12.19 10.19
C ALA A 144 -16.37 11.00 10.86
N HIS A 145 -15.70 10.16 10.07
CA HIS A 145 -14.99 8.99 10.57
C HIS A 145 -13.86 9.34 11.55
N LYS A 146 -13.15 10.46 11.32
CA LYS A 146 -12.10 10.93 12.21
C LYS A 146 -12.57 11.36 13.60
N LYS A 147 -13.87 11.62 13.80
CA LYS A 147 -14.42 11.91 15.15
C LYS A 147 -14.31 10.68 16.05
N ASP A 148 -14.53 9.49 15.50
CA ASP A 148 -14.48 8.23 16.22
C ASP A 148 -13.10 7.56 16.11
N SER A 149 -12.37 7.84 15.03
CA SER A 149 -11.06 7.25 14.73
C SER A 149 -10.06 8.32 14.28
N PRO A 150 -9.52 9.16 15.20
CA PRO A 150 -8.73 10.34 14.84
C PRO A 150 -7.44 10.04 14.07
N ALA A 151 -6.85 8.86 14.26
CA ALA A 151 -5.63 8.42 13.57
C ALA A 151 -5.89 7.67 12.24
N SER A 152 -7.15 7.46 11.85
CA SER A 152 -7.52 6.87 10.56
C SER A 152 -7.28 7.86 9.41
N GLY A 153 -7.03 7.40 8.20
CA GLY A 153 -6.96 8.25 7.00
C GLY A 153 -5.85 9.30 7.02
N THR A 154 -4.81 9.08 6.22
CA THR A 154 -3.70 10.02 6.06
C THR A 154 -3.98 10.98 4.91
N THR A 155 -3.72 12.27 5.10
CA THR A 155 -3.75 13.25 4.01
C THR A 155 -2.34 13.73 3.66
N VAL A 156 -2.18 14.22 2.44
CA VAL A 156 -0.88 14.66 1.89
C VAL A 156 -1.02 15.99 1.16
N VAL A 157 -0.03 16.86 1.32
CA VAL A 157 0.12 18.11 0.57
C VAL A 157 1.29 18.01 -0.40
N LEU A 158 1.17 18.65 -1.56
CA LEU A 158 2.06 18.45 -2.70
C LEU A 158 2.71 19.77 -3.15
N ASP A 159 3.93 19.68 -3.68
CA ASP A 159 4.54 20.76 -4.46
C ASP A 159 4.04 20.74 -5.92
N ASN A 160 4.45 21.73 -6.72
CA ASN A 160 4.05 21.86 -8.14
C ASN A 160 4.64 20.76 -9.04
N ARG A 161 5.55 19.91 -8.53
CA ARG A 161 6.13 18.75 -9.21
C ARG A 161 5.56 17.43 -8.67
N SER A 162 4.45 17.50 -7.93
CA SER A 162 3.80 16.37 -7.27
C SER A 162 4.70 15.62 -6.28
N ASN A 163 5.68 16.28 -5.67
CA ASN A 163 6.36 15.71 -4.52
C ASN A 163 5.60 16.06 -3.24
N ALA A 164 5.54 15.11 -2.31
CA ALA A 164 4.96 15.37 -1.01
C ALA A 164 5.77 16.44 -0.26
N LEU A 165 5.07 17.46 0.23
CA LEU A 165 5.60 18.42 1.19
C LEU A 165 5.46 17.88 2.61
N TYR A 166 4.33 17.25 2.93
CA TYR A 166 4.06 16.66 4.25
C TYR A 166 2.89 15.67 4.21
N PHE A 167 2.95 14.64 5.06
CA PHE A 167 1.85 13.72 5.33
C PHE A 167 1.36 13.93 6.77
N SER A 168 0.05 13.86 6.99
CA SER A 168 -0.49 13.99 8.35
C SER A 168 -1.73 13.14 8.58
N LYS A 169 -1.93 12.72 9.84
CA LYS A 169 -3.20 12.23 10.35
C LYS A 169 -4.21 13.37 10.53
N ALA A 170 -3.79 14.63 10.59
CA ALA A 170 -4.71 15.75 10.43
C ALA A 170 -5.16 15.85 8.97
N ILE A 171 -6.31 16.50 8.74
CA ILE A 171 -6.73 16.87 7.38
C ILE A 171 -5.97 18.14 6.99
N ILE A 172 -5.10 18.02 5.99
CA ILE A 172 -4.32 19.13 5.43
C ILE A 172 -4.51 19.24 3.91
N PRO A 173 -4.43 20.46 3.35
CA PRO A 173 -4.18 21.72 4.04
C PRO A 173 -5.42 22.27 4.75
N PHE A 174 -5.21 23.22 5.67
CA PHE A 174 -6.31 24.05 6.15
C PHE A 174 -6.93 24.84 4.97
N ARG A 175 -8.22 24.65 4.71
CA ARG A 175 -8.93 25.26 3.58
C ARG A 175 -9.54 26.61 3.98
N ARG A 176 -8.71 27.66 4.05
CA ARG A 176 -9.24 29.06 4.12
C ARG A 176 -10.09 29.39 2.89
N THR A 177 -9.71 28.82 1.74
CA THR A 177 -10.48 28.82 0.50
C THR A 177 -10.49 27.40 -0.09
N ALA A 178 -11.39 27.13 -1.03
CA ALA A 178 -11.53 25.82 -1.67
C ALA A 178 -10.49 25.56 -2.80
N ALA A 179 -9.43 26.38 -2.92
CA ALA A 179 -8.55 26.40 -4.09
C ALA A 179 -7.65 25.16 -4.24
N ALA A 180 -7.18 24.57 -3.14
CA ALA A 180 -6.37 23.35 -3.17
C ALA A 180 -7.24 22.12 -2.84
N PRO A 181 -7.09 21.01 -3.58
CA PRO A 181 -7.74 19.76 -3.25
C PRO A 181 -7.13 19.15 -1.97
N ILE A 182 -7.93 18.34 -1.27
CA ILE A 182 -7.45 17.48 -0.19
C ILE A 182 -7.09 16.13 -0.82
N TYR A 183 -5.82 15.74 -0.70
CA TYR A 183 -5.41 14.42 -1.15
C TYR A 183 -5.38 13.45 0.03
N ARG A 184 -6.06 12.33 -0.11
CA ARG A 184 -5.92 11.18 0.80
C ARG A 184 -4.83 10.27 0.27
N HIS A 185 -3.81 10.02 1.09
CA HIS A 185 -2.77 9.04 0.81
C HIS A 185 -3.35 7.62 0.83
N VAL A 186 -2.88 6.79 -0.10
CA VAL A 186 -3.20 5.36 -0.19
C VAL A 186 -2.00 4.58 0.30
N GLY A 187 -2.21 3.57 1.17
CA GLY A 187 -1.15 2.80 1.83
C GLY A 187 -0.32 1.89 0.91
N ILE A 188 0.36 2.46 -0.09
CA ILE A 188 1.27 1.80 -1.03
C ILE A 188 2.50 2.68 -1.15
N ASN A 189 3.68 2.09 -1.01
CA ASN A 189 4.93 2.81 -1.24
C ASN A 189 5.82 2.01 -2.17
N GLY A 190 6.17 2.60 -3.30
CA GLY A 190 7.23 2.13 -4.18
C GLY A 190 8.57 2.76 -3.79
N TYR A 191 9.65 2.02 -3.96
CA TYR A 191 11.01 2.46 -3.67
C TYR A 191 11.97 1.97 -4.73
N ARG A 192 12.96 2.80 -5.09
CA ARG A 192 14.21 2.25 -5.65
C ARG A 192 14.90 1.42 -4.59
N ARG A 193 15.44 0.27 -4.96
CA ARG A 193 16.10 -0.66 -4.02
C ARG A 193 17.12 0.02 -3.12
N GLU A 194 18.00 0.84 -3.69
CA GLU A 194 19.04 1.55 -2.93
C GLU A 194 18.47 2.57 -1.95
N THR A 195 17.35 3.22 -2.32
CA THR A 195 16.66 4.15 -1.41
C THR A 195 16.01 3.41 -0.25
N LEU A 196 15.38 2.25 -0.51
CA LEU A 196 14.81 1.43 0.55
C LEU A 196 15.88 0.92 1.51
N ALA A 197 17.01 0.44 0.99
CA ALA A 197 18.14 -0.01 1.80
C ALA A 197 18.67 1.11 2.72
N GLY A 198 18.86 2.31 2.19
CA GLY A 198 19.26 3.46 3.01
C GLY A 198 18.20 3.85 4.05
N LEU A 199 16.92 3.76 3.72
CA LEU A 199 15.82 4.16 4.61
C LEU A 199 15.65 3.22 5.83
N VAL A 200 15.86 1.92 5.65
CA VAL A 200 15.73 0.94 6.74
C VAL A 200 16.85 1.05 7.78
N ASP A 201 18.04 1.51 7.36
CA ASP A 201 19.20 1.73 8.23
C ASP A 201 19.07 3.00 9.09
N LEU A 202 18.14 3.91 8.73
CA LEU A 202 17.88 5.12 9.49
C LEU A 202 17.07 4.80 10.76
N PRO A 203 17.36 5.50 11.88
CA PRO A 203 16.53 5.41 13.07
C PRO A 203 15.14 5.98 12.78
N GLU A 204 14.15 5.53 13.55
CA GLU A 204 12.82 6.15 13.51
C GLU A 204 12.90 7.63 13.86
N SER A 205 12.32 8.47 13.01
CA SER A 205 12.42 9.91 13.10
C SER A 205 11.33 10.50 14.00
N THR A 206 11.40 11.81 14.27
CA THR A 206 10.52 12.43 15.27
C THR A 206 9.08 12.52 14.77
N LEU A 207 8.88 12.94 13.52
CA LEU A 207 7.55 13.06 12.93
C LEU A 207 6.96 11.69 12.61
N GLU A 208 7.78 10.72 12.20
CA GLU A 208 7.36 9.32 12.06
C GLU A 208 6.71 8.80 13.34
N LYS A 209 7.37 8.96 14.50
CA LYS A 209 6.82 8.54 15.81
C LYS A 209 5.58 9.34 16.21
N THR A 210 5.56 10.62 15.88
CA THR A 210 4.48 11.53 16.29
C THR A 210 3.18 11.23 15.53
N GLU A 211 3.26 11.01 14.22
CA GLU A 211 2.10 10.76 13.35
C GLU A 211 1.80 9.26 13.16
N GLY A 212 2.75 8.38 13.51
CA GLY A 212 2.68 6.96 13.20
C GLY A 212 2.74 6.70 11.68
N LEU A 213 3.62 7.40 10.98
CA LEU A 213 3.73 7.37 9.51
C LEU A 213 5.18 7.15 9.06
N GLU A 214 5.49 5.93 8.64
CA GLU A 214 6.83 5.48 8.23
C GLU A 214 7.45 6.36 7.13
N GLN A 215 6.64 6.85 6.19
CA GLN A 215 7.12 7.69 5.09
C GLN A 215 7.66 9.06 5.54
N LEU A 216 7.33 9.52 6.75
CA LEU A 216 7.90 10.76 7.28
C LEU A 216 9.39 10.64 7.57
N ARG A 217 9.91 9.43 7.81
CA ARG A 217 11.35 9.17 7.93
C ARG A 217 12.11 9.61 6.70
N ALA A 218 11.56 9.33 5.51
CA ALA A 218 12.17 9.75 4.26
C ALA A 218 12.16 11.28 4.12
N LEU A 219 11.05 11.95 4.42
CA LEU A 219 10.95 13.40 4.34
C LEU A 219 11.89 14.12 5.33
N GLU A 220 11.98 13.65 6.59
CA GLU A 220 12.89 14.21 7.60
C GLU A 220 14.36 14.07 7.22
N ASN A 221 14.70 13.08 6.37
CA ASN A 221 16.06 12.87 5.86
C ASN A 221 16.27 13.42 4.44
N GLY A 222 15.37 14.30 3.96
CA GLY A 222 15.52 14.99 2.69
C GLY A 222 15.36 14.09 1.45
N ILE A 223 14.74 12.92 1.59
CA ILE A 223 14.44 12.01 0.49
C ILE A 223 13.07 12.40 -0.08
N PRO A 224 12.99 12.91 -1.33
CA PRO A 224 11.72 13.30 -1.92
C PRO A 224 10.84 12.09 -2.20
N ILE A 225 9.53 12.26 -1.99
CA ILE A 225 8.50 11.26 -2.28
C ILE A 225 7.61 11.80 -3.39
N ARG A 226 7.61 11.14 -4.54
CA ARG A 226 6.68 11.44 -5.63
C ARG A 226 5.30 10.94 -5.24
N VAL A 227 4.32 11.82 -5.23
CA VAL A 227 2.92 11.45 -5.12
C VAL A 227 2.34 11.30 -6.52
N VAL A 228 1.63 10.20 -6.75
CA VAL A 228 0.96 9.90 -8.00
C VAL A 228 -0.55 10.11 -7.77
N PRO A 229 -1.14 11.21 -8.26
CA PRO A 229 -2.58 11.37 -8.21
C PRO A 229 -3.25 10.24 -9.01
N VAL A 230 -4.19 9.54 -8.38
CA VAL A 230 -4.92 8.43 -9.00
C VAL A 230 -6.43 8.60 -8.85
N ASP A 231 -7.16 8.11 -9.86
CA ASP A 231 -8.61 7.97 -9.81
C ASP A 231 -8.97 6.52 -9.48
N TYR A 232 -9.91 6.34 -8.56
CA TYR A 232 -10.47 5.04 -8.21
C TYR A 232 -11.64 4.65 -9.13
N ALA A 233 -12.00 5.48 -10.12
CA ALA A 233 -13.00 5.19 -11.13
C ALA A 233 -14.34 4.73 -10.53
N GLY A 234 -14.80 5.44 -9.49
CA GLY A 234 -16.03 5.14 -8.76
C GLY A 234 -15.90 4.08 -7.66
N ARG A 235 -14.72 3.47 -7.46
CA ARG A 235 -14.45 2.53 -6.36
C ARG A 235 -14.17 3.23 -5.04
N THR A 236 -14.57 2.61 -3.94
CA THR A 236 -14.27 3.09 -2.60
C THR A 236 -12.97 2.49 -2.07
N HIS A 237 -12.00 3.34 -1.72
CA HIS A 237 -10.82 2.90 -0.97
C HIS A 237 -11.20 2.43 0.44
N TRP A 238 -10.72 1.26 0.84
CA TRP A 238 -10.88 0.71 2.17
C TRP A 238 -9.70 -0.19 2.56
N SER A 239 -9.38 -0.22 3.85
CA SER A 239 -8.37 -1.10 4.45
C SER A 239 -9.01 -1.85 5.60
N VAL A 240 -8.63 -3.10 5.81
CA VAL A 240 -9.21 -3.93 6.88
C VAL A 240 -8.24 -3.98 8.05
N ASP A 241 -8.53 -3.39 9.20
CA ASP A 241 -7.67 -3.50 10.40
C ASP A 241 -8.33 -4.22 11.57
N SER A 242 -9.64 -4.32 11.54
CA SER A 242 -10.49 -4.95 12.54
C SER A 242 -11.58 -5.80 11.86
N PRO A 243 -12.28 -6.65 12.63
CA PRO A 243 -13.45 -7.35 12.12
C PRO A 243 -14.57 -6.42 11.60
N ALA A 244 -14.71 -5.22 12.17
CA ALA A 244 -15.69 -4.24 11.68
C ALA A 244 -15.30 -3.69 10.30
N ASP A 245 -14.01 -3.45 10.08
CA ASP A 245 -13.52 -3.03 8.76
C ASP A 245 -13.68 -4.15 7.72
N LEU A 246 -13.58 -5.41 8.14
CA LEU A 246 -13.80 -6.56 7.27
C LEU A 246 -15.25 -6.58 6.77
N ALA A 247 -16.23 -6.44 7.68
CA ALA A 247 -17.64 -6.37 7.31
C ALA A 247 -17.92 -5.19 6.36
N ALA A 248 -17.33 -4.02 6.63
CA ALA A 248 -17.45 -2.86 5.74
C ALA A 248 -16.84 -3.12 4.34
N ALA A 249 -15.73 -3.87 4.26
CA ALA A 249 -15.14 -4.28 2.99
C ALA A 249 -16.07 -5.24 2.23
N GLU A 250 -16.70 -6.19 2.90
CA GLU A 250 -17.67 -7.11 2.29
C GLU A 250 -18.91 -6.39 1.79
N ASP A 251 -19.44 -5.43 2.54
CA ASP A 251 -20.53 -4.56 2.11
C ASP A 251 -20.16 -3.75 0.85
N LEU A 252 -18.93 -3.23 0.79
CA LEU A 252 -18.43 -2.54 -0.39
C LEU A 252 -18.34 -3.47 -1.60
N ILE A 253 -17.82 -4.68 -1.42
CA ILE A 253 -17.77 -5.70 -2.48
C ILE A 253 -19.18 -6.05 -2.96
N ALA A 254 -20.14 -6.22 -2.05
CA ALA A 254 -21.52 -6.53 -2.41
C ALA A 254 -22.20 -5.41 -3.21
N ARG A 255 -21.90 -4.15 -2.90
CA ARG A 255 -22.48 -2.98 -3.59
C ARG A 255 -21.79 -2.62 -4.90
N GLU A 256 -20.47 -2.64 -4.91
CA GLU A 256 -19.65 -2.15 -6.03
C GLU A 256 -19.21 -3.31 -6.96
N GLY A 257 -19.37 -4.55 -6.52
CA GLY A 257 -18.89 -5.74 -7.21
C GLY A 257 -17.38 -5.96 -7.06
N GLU A 258 -16.91 -7.14 -7.48
CA GLU A 258 -15.50 -7.50 -7.42
C GLU A 258 -14.64 -6.69 -8.40
N LEU A 259 -13.35 -6.51 -8.06
CA LEU A 259 -12.35 -5.90 -8.94
C LEU A 259 -11.85 -6.89 -10.00
N LEU A 260 -11.78 -8.18 -9.64
CA LEU A 260 -11.32 -9.26 -10.52
C LEU A 260 -12.47 -10.20 -10.88
N THR A 261 -12.32 -10.91 -12.00
CA THR A 261 -13.25 -11.98 -12.40
C THR A 261 -13.13 -13.18 -11.47
N ALA A 262 -11.89 -13.53 -11.11
CA ALA A 262 -11.51 -14.53 -10.12
C ALA A 262 -10.25 -14.10 -9.36
N TYR A 263 -10.07 -14.66 -8.16
CA TYR A 263 -8.92 -14.43 -7.28
C TYR A 263 -7.92 -15.60 -7.34
N ASP A 264 -7.73 -16.14 -8.54
CA ASP A 264 -6.85 -17.29 -8.83
C ASP A 264 -5.45 -16.88 -9.35
N GLY A 265 -5.19 -15.57 -9.43
CA GLY A 265 -3.92 -15.03 -9.93
C GLY A 265 -3.83 -14.87 -11.45
N THR A 266 -4.89 -15.19 -12.21
CA THR A 266 -4.93 -15.01 -13.68
C THR A 266 -4.94 -13.54 -14.09
N GLY A 267 -5.33 -12.64 -13.19
CA GLY A 267 -5.25 -11.18 -13.37
C GLY A 267 -6.35 -10.58 -14.25
N ALA A 268 -7.41 -11.33 -14.58
CA ALA A 268 -8.51 -10.81 -15.38
C ALA A 268 -9.39 -9.84 -14.57
N VAL A 269 -9.20 -8.53 -14.80
CA VAL A 269 -9.96 -7.42 -14.20
C VAL A 269 -11.39 -7.39 -14.75
N ARG A 270 -12.39 -7.20 -13.89
CA ARG A 270 -13.78 -7.00 -14.34
C ARG A 270 -13.93 -5.62 -14.98
N SER A 271 -14.52 -5.59 -16.17
CA SER A 271 -14.92 -4.38 -16.90
C SER A 271 -15.99 -3.59 -16.17
#